data_AF-A0A2D6RJ32-F1
#
_entry.id   AF-A0A2D6RJ32-F1
#
_cell.length_a   1.000
_cell.length_b   1.000
_cell.length_c   1.000
_cell.angle_alpha   90.00
_cell.angle_beta   90.00
_cell.angle_gamma   90.00
#
_symmetry.space_group_name_H-M   'P 1'
#
loop_
_entity.id
_entity.type
_entity.pdbx_description
1 polymer ?
#
loop_
_entity_poly.entity_id
_entity_poly.type
_entity_poly.pdbx_seq_one_letter_code
_entity_poly.pdbx_strand_id
1 'polypeptide(L)'
;MLWFIILFFAAIALLFTFSKLNAGKLKKRQLAGLDKIEHLKSLISLIQQHRGLSSALINGDKSVEYKLLNQERNIASLIGKLNDTNIDGLNCRWASFLDHWQRLKRVYIKSDALNNFQQHTLLISNLLYLLEDEAESSQLSASMISELPTLGFVWRELVMATENVGQTRAIGTGVATVGSCSQVDKIRLSFLEQHITQTSEKVLSKLACTSNEKNAHEQLLKNAYSKMKALSNVINNELLNAKKVKISQKDYFEIASDTIAALNAIFDHQVKQVRQLI
;
A
#
# COMPACT_ATOMS: atom_id res chain seq x y z
N MET A 1 -41.49 35.59 29.06
CA MET A 1 -41.71 34.76 27.86
C MET A 1 -40.76 35.13 26.72
N LEU A 2 -40.69 36.40 26.29
CA LEU A 2 -39.82 36.84 25.18
C LEU A 2 -38.32 36.51 25.37
N TRP A 3 -37.79 36.69 26.58
CA TRP A 3 -36.39 36.37 26.91
C TRP A 3 -36.06 34.87 26.77
N PHE A 4 -36.98 33.98 27.12
CA PHE A 4 -36.80 32.53 26.94
C PHE A 4 -36.76 32.14 25.46
N ILE A 5 -37.56 32.82 24.62
CA ILE A 5 -37.55 32.61 23.16
C ILE A 5 -36.21 33.07 22.57
N ILE A 6 -35.73 34.25 22.97
CA ILE A 6 -34.42 34.78 22.53
C ILE A 6 -33.28 33.84 22.95
N LEU A 7 -33.28 33.38 24.21
CA LEU A 7 -32.26 32.45 24.71
C LEU A 7 -32.30 31.10 23.98
N PHE A 8 -33.49 30.59 23.66
CA PHE A 8 -33.65 29.34 22.91
C PHE A 8 -33.08 29.46 21.48
N PHE A 9 -33.40 30.53 20.75
CA PHE A 9 -32.84 30.75 19.41
C PHE A 9 -31.34 31.03 19.45
N ALA A 10 -30.83 31.75 20.46
CA ALA A 10 -29.41 31.95 20.66
C ALA A 10 -28.67 30.63 20.93
N ALA A 11 -29.24 29.73 21.74
CA ALA A 11 -28.69 28.40 21.99
C ALA A 11 -28.67 27.54 20.73
N ILE A 12 -29.74 27.56 19.91
CA ILE A 12 -29.76 26.87 18.61
C ILE A 12 -28.71 27.43 17.66
N ALA A 13 -28.56 28.75 17.58
CA ALA A 13 -27.54 29.38 16.73
C ALA A 13 -26.12 29.00 17.20
N LEU A 14 -25.88 28.94 18.50
CA LEU A 14 -24.60 28.52 19.08
C LEU A 14 -24.31 27.05 18.80
N LEU A 15 -25.29 26.16 18.95
CA LEU A 15 -25.17 24.74 18.59
C LEU A 15 -24.89 24.55 17.09
N PHE A 16 -25.58 25.30 16.23
CA PHE A 16 -25.40 25.23 14.78
C PHE A 16 -24.03 25.77 14.32
N THR A 17 -23.54 26.84 14.94
CA THR A 17 -22.19 27.36 14.66
C THR A 17 -21.13 26.38 15.16
N PHE A 18 -21.28 25.83 16.36
CA PHE A 18 -20.37 24.82 16.91
C PHE A 18 -20.32 23.56 16.03
N SER A 19 -21.47 23.05 15.56
CA SER A 19 -21.53 21.88 14.67
C SER A 19 -20.85 22.15 13.32
N LYS A 20 -21.08 23.32 12.70
CA LYS A 20 -20.39 23.74 11.47
C LYS A 20 -18.87 23.84 11.64
N LEU A 21 -18.42 24.45 12.75
CA LEU A 21 -16.98 24.57 13.03
C LEU A 21 -16.32 23.21 13.20
N ASN A 22 -16.98 22.28 13.91
CA ASN A 22 -16.46 20.92 14.10
C ASN A 22 -16.46 20.11 12.80
N ALA A 23 -17.50 20.23 11.98
CA ALA A 23 -17.53 19.61 10.66
C ALA A 23 -16.41 20.13 9.76
N GLY A 24 -16.14 21.45 9.77
CA GLY A 24 -15.03 22.04 9.04
C GLY A 24 -13.65 21.56 9.52
N LYS A 25 -13.47 21.40 10.84
CA LYS A 25 -12.23 20.83 11.41
C LYS A 25 -12.05 19.36 11.03
N LEU A 26 -13.12 18.56 11.09
CA LEU A 26 -13.11 17.16 10.68
C LEU A 26 -12.74 17.01 9.21
N LYS A 27 -13.38 17.76 8.30
CA LYS A 27 -13.07 17.74 6.87
C LYS A 27 -11.60 18.07 6.62
N LYS A 28 -11.06 19.11 7.27
CA LYS A 28 -9.63 19.47 7.15
C LYS A 28 -8.71 18.35 7.62
N ARG A 29 -9.05 17.70 8.74
CA ARG A 29 -8.30 16.55 9.27
C ARG A 29 -8.34 15.37 8.31
N GLN A 30 -9.51 15.02 7.78
CA GLN A 30 -9.68 13.94 6.81
C GLN A 30 -8.90 14.19 5.51
N LEU A 31 -8.96 15.41 4.97
CA LEU A 31 -8.19 15.78 3.77
C LEU A 31 -6.68 15.69 4.01
N ALA A 32 -6.19 16.25 5.12
CA ALA A 32 -4.77 16.16 5.47
C ALA A 32 -4.31 14.71 5.69
N GLY A 33 -5.16 13.89 6.32
CA GLY A 33 -4.90 12.45 6.50
C GLY A 33 -4.87 11.69 5.18
N LEU A 34 -5.77 12.02 4.25
CA LEU A 34 -5.83 11.38 2.94
C LEU A 34 -4.57 11.70 2.12
N ASP A 35 -4.12 12.97 2.15
CA ASP A 35 -2.88 13.38 1.50
C ASP A 35 -1.67 12.62 2.07
N LYS A 36 -1.62 12.41 3.40
CA LYS A 36 -0.58 11.59 4.04
C LYS A 36 -0.65 10.12 3.63
N ILE A 37 -1.85 9.53 3.56
CA ILE A 37 -2.05 8.14 3.12
C ILE A 37 -1.54 7.95 1.69
N GLU A 38 -1.81 8.88 0.78
CA GLU A 38 -1.30 8.84 -0.60
C GLU A 38 0.24 8.91 -0.63
N HIS A 39 0.83 9.79 0.17
CA HIS A 39 2.29 9.88 0.31
C HIS A 39 2.89 8.61 0.94
N LEU A 40 2.27 8.03 1.98
CA LEU A 40 2.71 6.77 2.58
C LEU A 40 2.61 5.60 1.60
N LYS A 41 1.52 5.51 0.83
CA LYS A 41 1.35 4.50 -0.22
C LYS A 41 2.43 4.61 -1.30
N SER A 42 2.74 5.85 -1.70
CA SER A 42 3.80 6.16 -2.64
C SER A 42 5.16 5.75 -2.09
N LEU A 43 5.42 6.05 -0.82
CA LEU A 43 6.67 5.68 -0.14
C LEU A 43 6.84 4.15 -0.04
N ILE A 44 5.78 3.42 0.29
CA ILE A 44 5.76 1.95 0.24
C ILE A 44 6.19 1.45 -1.14
N SER A 45 5.60 1.99 -2.21
CA SER A 45 5.98 1.62 -3.58
C SER A 45 7.44 1.92 -3.87
N LEU A 46 7.94 3.07 -3.42
CA LEU A 46 9.33 3.45 -3.64
C LEU A 46 10.31 2.51 -2.94
N ILE A 47 10.01 2.12 -1.69
CA ILE A 47 10.80 1.16 -0.91
C ILE A 47 10.73 -0.25 -1.52
N GLN A 48 9.57 -0.68 -2.02
CA GLN A 48 9.42 -1.95 -2.75
C GLN A 48 10.30 -2.01 -4.00
N GLN A 49 10.37 -0.92 -4.76
CA GLN A 49 11.23 -0.80 -5.93
C GLN A 49 12.71 -0.75 -5.52
N HIS A 50 13.05 -0.02 -4.45
CA HIS A 50 14.40 0.00 -3.89
C HIS A 50 14.86 -1.40 -3.47
N ARG A 51 14.00 -2.20 -2.82
CA ARG A 51 14.28 -3.61 -2.50
C ARG A 51 14.67 -4.41 -3.75
N GLY A 52 13.92 -4.27 -4.84
CA GLY A 52 14.21 -4.97 -6.10
C GLY A 52 15.53 -4.54 -6.73
N LEU A 53 15.76 -3.22 -6.84
CA LEU A 53 16.96 -2.65 -7.44
C LEU A 53 18.22 -2.95 -6.61
N SER A 54 18.14 -2.83 -5.28
CA SER A 54 19.26 -3.14 -4.38
C SER A 54 19.63 -4.62 -4.42
N SER A 55 18.64 -5.53 -4.44
CA SER A 55 18.91 -6.96 -4.63
C SER A 55 19.55 -7.27 -5.98
N ALA A 56 19.13 -6.62 -7.07
CA ALA A 56 19.77 -6.78 -8.38
C ALA A 56 21.24 -6.33 -8.35
N LEU A 57 21.54 -5.19 -7.71
CA LEU A 57 22.90 -4.67 -7.56
C LEU A 57 23.78 -5.61 -6.70
N ILE A 58 23.25 -6.10 -5.57
CA ILE A 58 23.96 -7.06 -4.69
C ILE A 58 24.30 -8.34 -5.46
N ASN A 59 23.43 -8.77 -6.38
CA ASN A 59 23.65 -9.93 -7.24
C ASN A 59 24.51 -9.63 -8.47
N GLY A 60 25.10 -8.43 -8.58
CA GLY A 60 26.11 -8.08 -9.58
C GLY A 60 25.59 -7.30 -10.80
N ASP A 61 24.30 -6.99 -10.88
CA ASP A 61 23.76 -6.15 -11.96
C ASP A 61 24.08 -4.66 -11.72
N LYS A 62 25.25 -4.23 -12.18
CA LYS A 62 25.68 -2.83 -12.05
C LYS A 62 24.83 -1.85 -12.89
N SER A 63 24.04 -2.33 -13.85
CA SER A 63 23.24 -1.45 -14.72
C SER A 63 22.11 -0.74 -13.96
N VAL A 64 21.73 -1.25 -12.78
CA VAL A 64 20.66 -0.69 -11.94
C VAL A 64 21.13 0.43 -11.00
N GLU A 65 22.44 0.69 -10.90
CA GLU A 65 23.01 1.64 -9.94
C GLU A 65 22.43 3.06 -10.08
N TYR A 66 22.35 3.58 -11.31
CA TYR A 66 21.74 4.89 -11.56
C TYR A 66 20.25 4.92 -11.18
N LYS A 67 19.51 3.85 -11.48
CA LYS A 67 18.09 3.73 -11.12
C LYS A 67 17.91 3.72 -9.61
N LEU A 68 18.79 3.03 -8.89
CA LEU A 68 18.79 2.95 -7.43
C LEU A 68 19.05 4.32 -6.80
N LEU A 69 20.07 5.04 -7.25
CA LEU A 69 20.36 6.41 -6.78
C LEU A 69 19.19 7.36 -7.05
N ASN A 70 18.54 7.26 -8.21
CA ASN A 70 17.35 8.03 -8.50
C ASN A 70 16.21 7.69 -7.53
N GLN A 71 16.03 6.41 -7.23
CA GLN A 71 15.03 5.94 -6.29
C GLN A 71 15.25 6.49 -4.88
N GLU A 72 16.50 6.51 -4.41
CA GLU A 72 16.84 7.08 -3.11
C GLU A 72 16.56 8.58 -3.02
N ARG A 73 16.73 9.33 -4.12
CA ARG A 73 16.37 10.75 -4.19
C ARG A 73 14.86 10.94 -4.10
N ASN A 74 14.09 10.11 -4.81
CA ASN A 74 12.62 10.14 -4.75
C ASN A 74 12.13 9.83 -3.32
N ILE A 75 12.73 8.83 -2.67
CA ILE A 75 12.44 8.49 -1.26
C ILE A 75 12.75 9.68 -0.34
N ALA A 76 13.92 10.29 -0.49
CA ALA A 76 14.32 11.44 0.33
C ALA A 76 13.37 12.64 0.16
N SER A 77 12.95 12.94 -1.08
CA SER A 77 11.97 13.99 -1.35
C SER A 77 10.62 13.73 -0.68
N LEU A 78 10.13 12.49 -0.77
CA LEU A 78 8.85 12.11 -0.19
C LEU A 78 8.87 12.09 1.35
N ILE A 79 10.00 11.67 1.94
CA ILE A 79 10.25 11.80 3.39
C ILE A 79 10.18 13.27 3.82
N GLY A 80 10.80 14.19 3.05
CA GLY A 80 10.73 15.62 3.31
C GLY A 80 9.29 16.13 3.34
N LYS A 81 8.51 15.81 2.30
CA LYS A 81 7.08 16.17 2.23
C LYS A 81 6.28 15.64 3.42
N LEU A 82 6.52 14.40 3.83
CA LEU A 82 5.83 13.79 4.96
C LEU A 82 6.20 14.48 6.28
N ASN A 83 7.47 14.83 6.48
CA ASN A 83 7.90 15.58 7.66
C ASN A 83 7.21 16.96 7.75
N ASP A 84 6.92 17.60 6.63
CA ASP A 84 6.20 18.88 6.60
C ASP A 84 4.71 18.75 7.00
N THR A 85 4.15 17.52 7.04
CA THR A 85 2.74 17.26 7.37
C THR A 85 2.47 16.94 8.85
N ASN A 86 3.47 17.11 9.74
CA ASN A 86 3.40 16.72 11.16
C ASN A 86 2.97 15.25 11.34
N ILE A 87 3.48 14.37 10.47
CA ILE A 87 3.24 12.91 10.52
C ILE A 87 3.87 12.27 11.77
N ASP A 88 4.88 12.93 12.33
CA ASP A 88 5.61 12.61 13.55
C ASP A 88 4.82 12.89 14.83
N GLY A 89 3.70 13.63 14.75
CA GLY A 89 3.04 14.29 15.88
C GLY A 89 2.84 13.45 17.15
N LEU A 90 2.68 12.13 17.04
CA LEU A 90 2.81 11.14 18.14
C LEU A 90 3.16 9.71 17.64
N ASN A 91 3.48 9.52 16.35
CA ASN A 91 3.56 8.18 15.78
C ASN A 91 5.00 7.62 15.83
N CYS A 92 5.25 6.70 16.76
CA CYS A 92 6.56 6.05 16.92
C CYS A 92 6.98 5.22 15.71
N ARG A 93 6.05 4.78 14.85
CA ARG A 93 6.36 4.04 13.62
C ARG A 93 7.06 4.91 12.59
N TRP A 94 6.75 6.20 12.50
CA TRP A 94 7.44 7.09 11.56
C TRP A 94 8.90 7.28 11.95
N ALA A 95 9.16 7.57 13.23
CA ALA A 95 10.53 7.67 13.75
C ALA A 95 11.30 6.34 13.57
N SER A 96 10.65 5.21 13.86
CA SER A 96 11.24 3.87 13.67
C SER A 96 11.55 3.58 12.21
N PHE A 97 10.67 3.99 11.28
CA PHE A 97 10.91 3.88 9.85
C PHE A 97 12.14 4.71 9.43
N LEU A 98 12.22 5.98 9.84
CA LEU A 98 13.32 6.87 9.45
C LEU A 98 14.67 6.32 9.94
N ASP A 99 14.72 5.91 11.20
CA ASP A 99 15.91 5.33 11.82
C ASP A 99 16.36 4.04 11.11
N HIS A 100 15.42 3.12 10.85
CA HIS A 100 15.71 1.89 10.11
C HIS A 100 16.16 2.19 8.67
N TRP A 101 15.45 3.06 7.95
CA TRP A 101 15.79 3.43 6.59
C TRP A 101 17.19 4.04 6.46
N GLN A 102 17.57 4.95 7.37
CA GLN A 102 18.89 5.56 7.37
C GLN A 102 20.02 4.53 7.53
N ARG A 103 19.83 3.51 8.37
CA ARG A 103 20.79 2.40 8.47
C ARG A 103 20.83 1.57 7.21
N LEU A 104 19.66 1.11 6.74
CA LEU A 104 19.54 0.21 5.60
C LEU A 104 20.16 0.80 4.33
N LYS A 105 19.86 2.06 4.04
CA LYS A 105 20.42 2.82 2.91
C LYS A 105 21.96 2.86 2.91
N ARG A 106 22.62 2.82 4.07
CA ARG A 106 24.09 2.88 4.14
C ARG A 106 24.78 1.52 4.00
N VAL A 107 24.08 0.44 4.34
CA VAL A 107 24.70 -0.88 4.52
C VAL A 107 24.25 -1.92 3.51
N TYR A 108 23.21 -1.66 2.70
CA TYR A 108 22.65 -2.67 1.80
C TYR A 108 23.70 -3.28 0.85
N ILE A 109 24.64 -2.48 0.33
CA ILE A 109 25.72 -2.95 -0.57
C ILE A 109 26.63 -3.98 0.11
N LYS A 110 26.77 -3.92 1.44
CA LYS A 110 27.61 -4.83 2.23
C LYS A 110 26.84 -6.01 2.81
N SER A 111 25.52 -6.06 2.62
CA SER A 111 24.66 -7.13 3.12
C SER A 111 24.44 -8.21 2.08
N ASP A 112 24.15 -9.43 2.53
CA ASP A 112 23.68 -10.47 1.62
C ASP A 112 22.26 -10.17 1.12
N ALA A 113 21.90 -10.74 -0.04
CA ALA A 113 20.63 -10.48 -0.71
C ALA A 113 19.41 -10.88 0.14
N LEU A 114 19.54 -11.90 1.00
CA LEU A 114 18.45 -12.37 1.85
C LEU A 114 18.19 -11.39 3.00
N ASN A 115 19.24 -10.96 3.71
CA ASN A 115 19.10 -9.97 4.75
C ASN A 115 18.58 -8.64 4.17
N ASN A 116 19.10 -8.20 3.02
CA ASN A 116 18.59 -7.02 2.32
C ASN A 116 17.07 -7.12 2.07
N PHE A 117 16.62 -8.26 1.54
CA PHE A 117 15.20 -8.51 1.31
C PHE A 117 14.38 -8.45 2.60
N GLN A 118 14.84 -9.12 3.67
CA GLN A 118 14.14 -9.17 4.95
C GLN A 118 14.02 -7.79 5.61
N GLN A 119 15.11 -7.00 5.64
CA GLN A 119 15.08 -5.65 6.23
C GLN A 119 14.11 -4.74 5.49
N HIS A 120 14.10 -4.77 4.15
CA HIS A 120 13.12 -4.01 3.37
C HIS A 120 11.69 -4.45 3.65
N THR A 121 11.43 -5.76 3.75
CA THR A 121 10.09 -6.29 4.06
C THR A 121 9.60 -5.83 5.42
N LEU A 122 10.45 -5.82 6.46
CA LEU A 122 10.12 -5.28 7.78
C LEU A 122 9.80 -3.78 7.73
N LEU A 123 10.59 -3.04 6.95
CA LEU A 123 10.45 -1.60 6.77
C LEU A 123 9.14 -1.24 6.05
N ILE A 124 8.75 -2.02 5.04
CA ILE A 124 7.45 -1.90 4.36
C ILE A 124 6.30 -2.28 5.30
N SER A 125 6.43 -3.36 6.08
CA SER A 125 5.41 -3.76 7.06
C SER A 125 5.14 -2.66 8.08
N ASN A 126 6.17 -2.00 8.59
CA ASN A 126 6.00 -0.85 9.47
C ASN A 126 5.26 0.32 8.80
N LEU A 127 5.56 0.61 7.52
CA LEU A 127 4.84 1.63 6.77
C LEU A 127 3.37 1.28 6.50
N LEU A 128 3.05 0.00 6.29
CA LEU A 128 1.66 -0.46 6.15
C LEU A 128 0.85 -0.18 7.42
N TYR A 129 1.43 -0.49 8.60
CA TYR A 129 0.79 -0.17 9.87
C TYR A 129 0.68 1.34 10.12
N LEU A 130 1.70 2.12 9.75
CA LEU A 130 1.64 3.57 9.84
C LEU A 130 0.52 4.17 8.95
N LEU A 131 0.31 3.60 7.76
CA LEU A 131 -0.79 4.01 6.88
C LEU A 131 -2.16 3.73 7.52
N GLU A 132 -2.33 2.57 8.16
CA GLU A 132 -3.54 2.23 8.91
C GLU A 132 -3.76 3.16 10.12
N ASP A 133 -2.71 3.42 10.91
CA ASP A 133 -2.76 4.36 12.04
C ASP A 133 -3.16 5.78 11.58
N GLU A 134 -2.65 6.24 10.43
CA GLU A 134 -3.02 7.53 9.87
C GLU A 134 -4.48 7.54 9.39
N ALA A 135 -4.98 6.46 8.79
CA ALA A 135 -6.39 6.37 8.41
C ALA A 135 -7.33 6.44 9.62
N GLU A 136 -7.01 5.73 10.70
CA GLU A 136 -7.80 5.76 11.94
C GLU A 136 -7.73 7.13 12.62
N SER A 137 -6.51 7.64 12.82
CA SER A 137 -6.29 8.93 13.47
C SER A 137 -6.79 10.09 12.62
N SER A 138 -6.98 9.95 11.31
CA SER A 138 -7.61 10.99 10.48
C SER A 138 -9.10 10.77 10.23
N GLN A 139 -9.73 9.82 10.93
CA GLN A 139 -11.18 9.55 10.84
C GLN A 139 -11.63 9.18 9.41
N LEU A 140 -10.78 8.44 8.69
CA LEU A 140 -11.04 7.90 7.36
C LEU A 140 -11.59 6.47 7.47
N SER A 141 -12.68 6.33 8.22
CA SER A 141 -13.33 5.05 8.53
C SER A 141 -14.75 4.99 7.98
N ALA A 142 -15.29 3.78 7.89
CA ALA A 142 -16.68 3.53 7.48
C ALA A 142 -17.73 4.21 8.38
N SER A 143 -17.41 4.44 9.67
CA SER A 143 -18.31 5.14 10.59
C SER A 143 -18.41 6.64 10.31
N MET A 144 -17.40 7.21 9.65
CA MET A 144 -17.31 8.63 9.33
C MET A 144 -17.64 8.93 7.87
N ILE A 145 -17.53 7.92 7.00
CA ILE A 145 -17.81 7.99 5.56
C ILE A 145 -18.75 6.83 5.20
N SER A 146 -20.04 7.02 5.47
CA SER A 146 -21.06 5.96 5.42
C SER A 146 -21.27 5.36 4.03
N GLU A 147 -20.98 6.13 2.99
CA GLU A 147 -21.11 5.79 1.57
C GLU A 147 -20.07 4.75 1.14
N LEU A 148 -19.00 4.57 1.94
CA LEU A 148 -17.94 3.59 1.72
C LEU A 148 -17.82 2.68 2.96
N PRO A 149 -18.78 1.78 3.20
CA PRO A 149 -18.85 0.96 4.42
C PRO A 149 -17.68 -0.02 4.59
N THR A 150 -16.90 -0.25 3.53
CA THR A 150 -15.76 -1.17 3.49
C THR A 150 -14.43 -0.48 3.31
N LEU A 151 -14.37 0.84 3.57
CA LEU A 151 -13.18 1.66 3.39
C LEU A 151 -11.94 1.14 4.14
N GLY A 152 -12.13 0.54 5.33
CA GLY A 152 -11.02 -0.07 6.08
C GLY A 152 -10.27 -1.15 5.31
N PHE A 153 -10.95 -1.90 4.42
CA PHE A 153 -10.31 -2.90 3.56
C PHE A 153 -9.34 -2.29 2.53
N VAL A 154 -9.57 -1.03 2.16
CA VAL A 154 -8.69 -0.29 1.23
C VAL A 154 -7.37 0.04 1.92
N TRP A 155 -7.42 0.46 3.19
CA TRP A 155 -6.23 0.90 3.93
C TRP A 155 -5.36 -0.26 4.41
N ARG A 156 -5.96 -1.38 4.78
CA ARG A 156 -5.23 -2.52 5.35
C ARG A 156 -5.03 -3.64 4.34
N GLU A 157 -6.09 -4.34 3.96
CA GLU A 157 -5.98 -5.59 3.19
C GLU A 157 -5.53 -5.35 1.75
N LEU A 158 -6.05 -4.32 1.08
CA LEU A 158 -5.67 -3.99 -0.29
C LEU A 158 -4.20 -3.55 -0.37
N VAL A 159 -3.75 -2.66 0.52
CA VAL A 159 -2.33 -2.22 0.53
C VAL A 159 -1.41 -3.39 0.90
N MET A 160 -1.77 -4.21 1.88
CA MET A 160 -1.02 -5.42 2.24
C MET A 160 -0.92 -6.40 1.05
N ALA A 161 -1.97 -6.54 0.25
CA ALA A 161 -1.94 -7.37 -0.94
C ALA A 161 -0.91 -6.88 -1.97
N THR A 162 -0.74 -5.56 -2.14
CA THR A 162 0.31 -5.03 -3.02
C THR A 162 1.71 -5.44 -2.55
N GLU A 163 1.94 -5.55 -1.24
CA GLU A 163 3.20 -6.04 -0.69
C GLU A 163 3.36 -7.55 -0.81
N ASN A 164 2.30 -8.33 -0.59
CA ASN A 164 2.35 -9.78 -0.82
C ASN A 164 2.73 -10.09 -2.28
N VAL A 165 2.12 -9.39 -3.24
CA VAL A 165 2.50 -9.47 -4.66
C VAL A 165 3.92 -8.94 -4.90
N GLY A 166 4.33 -7.88 -4.20
CA GLY A 166 5.69 -7.35 -4.26
C GLY A 166 6.75 -8.36 -3.83
N GLN A 167 6.45 -9.18 -2.82
CA GLN A 167 7.33 -10.24 -2.36
C GLN A 167 7.33 -11.45 -3.30
N THR A 168 6.17 -11.88 -3.81
CA THR A 168 6.13 -12.96 -4.81
C THR A 168 6.88 -12.56 -6.06
N ARG A 169 6.75 -11.31 -6.52
CA ARG A 169 7.54 -10.77 -7.62
C ARG A 169 9.03 -10.97 -7.38
N ALA A 170 9.54 -10.51 -6.24
CA ALA A 170 10.98 -10.60 -5.93
C ALA A 170 11.47 -12.05 -5.87
N ILE A 171 10.77 -12.92 -5.14
CA ILE A 171 11.15 -14.32 -4.95
C ILE A 171 11.01 -15.09 -6.27
N GLY A 172 9.87 -14.97 -6.94
CA GLY A 172 9.58 -15.69 -8.17
C GLY A 172 10.44 -15.25 -9.36
N THR A 173 10.83 -13.97 -9.45
CA THR A 173 11.84 -13.49 -10.40
C THR A 173 13.19 -14.18 -10.15
N GLY A 174 13.61 -14.33 -8.90
CA GLY A 174 14.82 -15.09 -8.55
C GLY A 174 14.73 -16.56 -8.96
N VAL A 175 13.61 -17.21 -8.63
CA VAL A 175 13.32 -18.60 -9.00
C VAL A 175 13.35 -18.79 -10.54
N ALA A 176 12.74 -17.88 -11.29
CA ALA A 176 12.73 -17.90 -12.76
C ALA A 176 14.14 -17.69 -13.35
N THR A 177 14.97 -16.86 -12.71
CA THR A 177 16.37 -16.64 -13.11
C THR A 177 17.21 -17.89 -12.93
N VAL A 178 17.05 -18.57 -11.77
CA VAL A 178 17.79 -19.80 -11.44
C VAL A 178 17.26 -21.00 -12.24
N GLY A 179 16.00 -20.97 -12.68
CA GLY A 179 15.35 -22.07 -13.40
C GLY A 179 14.92 -23.23 -12.49
N SER A 180 14.99 -23.06 -11.17
CA SER A 180 14.52 -24.02 -10.18
C SER A 180 14.05 -23.31 -8.90
N CYS A 181 13.08 -23.92 -8.20
CA CYS A 181 12.50 -23.38 -6.98
C CYS A 181 13.01 -24.17 -5.77
N SER A 182 13.79 -23.51 -4.90
CA SER A 182 14.34 -24.12 -3.68
C SER A 182 13.22 -24.46 -2.68
N GLN A 183 13.48 -25.35 -1.72
CA GLN A 183 12.47 -25.70 -0.71
C GLN A 183 12.04 -24.50 0.14
N VAL A 184 12.98 -23.59 0.43
CA VAL A 184 12.71 -22.36 1.19
C VAL A 184 11.84 -21.40 0.37
N ASP A 185 12.15 -21.23 -0.91
CA ASP A 185 11.34 -20.38 -1.79
C ASP A 185 9.95 -20.95 -2.02
N LYS A 186 9.82 -22.29 -2.13
CA LYS A 186 8.52 -22.96 -2.18
C LYS A 186 7.65 -22.63 -0.98
N ILE A 187 8.19 -22.76 0.24
CA ILE A 187 7.44 -22.45 1.47
C ILE A 187 6.98 -20.99 1.47
N ARG A 188 7.87 -20.05 1.12
CA ARG A 188 7.54 -18.62 1.08
C ARG A 188 6.50 -18.30 0.02
N LEU A 189 6.68 -18.82 -1.20
CA LEU A 189 5.75 -18.61 -2.30
C LEU A 189 4.39 -19.22 -2.03
N SER A 190 4.31 -20.42 -1.44
CA SER A 190 3.04 -21.03 -1.03
C SER A 190 2.29 -20.18 -0.01
N PHE A 191 3.00 -19.67 1.00
CA PHE A 191 2.39 -18.77 2.00
C PHE A 191 1.85 -17.49 1.35
N LEU A 192 2.66 -16.83 0.52
CA LEU A 192 2.25 -15.60 -0.15
C LEU A 192 1.13 -15.82 -1.18
N GLU A 193 1.16 -16.94 -1.91
CA GLU A 193 0.12 -17.33 -2.86
C GLU A 193 -1.22 -17.52 -2.14
N GLN A 194 -1.23 -18.19 -0.99
CA GLN A 194 -2.43 -18.33 -0.18
C GLN A 194 -3.03 -16.96 0.21
N HIS A 195 -2.19 -16.01 0.60
CA HIS A 195 -2.63 -14.64 0.91
C HIS A 195 -3.17 -13.88 -0.30
N ILE A 196 -2.54 -14.03 -1.47
CA ILE A 196 -3.01 -13.44 -2.73
C ILE A 196 -4.40 -14.00 -3.07
N THR A 197 -4.56 -15.32 -3.03
CA THR A 197 -5.83 -15.99 -3.34
C THR A 197 -6.93 -15.56 -2.35
N GLN A 198 -6.64 -15.60 -1.04
CA GLN A 198 -7.59 -15.14 -0.01
C GLN A 198 -8.01 -13.68 -0.19
N THR A 199 -7.08 -12.79 -0.52
CA THR A 199 -7.40 -11.38 -0.77
C THR A 199 -8.30 -11.25 -2.00
N SER A 200 -7.95 -11.92 -3.10
CA SER A 200 -8.71 -11.84 -4.35
C SER A 200 -10.17 -12.28 -4.17
N GLU A 201 -10.41 -13.34 -3.41
CA GLU A 201 -11.74 -13.92 -3.18
C GLU A 201 -12.55 -13.14 -2.13
N LYS A 202 -11.90 -12.77 -1.01
CA LYS A 202 -12.61 -12.30 0.20
C LYS A 202 -12.57 -10.79 0.42
N VAL A 203 -11.63 -10.08 -0.20
CA VAL A 203 -11.44 -8.63 0.00
C VAL A 203 -11.97 -7.86 -1.20
N LEU A 204 -11.54 -8.19 -2.42
CA LEU A 204 -11.93 -7.42 -3.61
C LEU A 204 -13.45 -7.36 -3.80
N SER A 205 -14.13 -8.48 -3.58
CA SER A 205 -15.59 -8.60 -3.70
C SER A 205 -16.37 -7.77 -2.67
N LYS A 206 -15.73 -7.34 -1.57
CA LYS A 206 -16.34 -6.53 -0.50
C LYS A 206 -16.11 -5.04 -0.67
N LEU A 207 -15.20 -4.62 -1.53
CA LEU A 207 -14.92 -3.20 -1.73
C LEU A 207 -16.17 -2.51 -2.30
N ALA A 208 -16.71 -1.57 -1.54
CA ALA A 208 -17.87 -0.78 -1.91
C ALA A 208 -17.42 0.45 -2.71
N CYS A 209 -18.35 1.04 -3.45
CA CYS A 209 -18.15 2.30 -4.14
C CYS A 209 -19.39 3.18 -3.98
N THR A 210 -19.22 4.47 -4.25
CA THR A 210 -20.33 5.40 -4.44
C THR A 210 -21.16 5.01 -5.66
N SER A 211 -22.45 5.36 -5.66
CA SER A 211 -23.40 4.97 -6.71
C SER A 211 -22.98 5.41 -8.12
N ASN A 212 -22.34 6.58 -8.24
CA ASN A 212 -21.94 7.15 -9.53
C ASN A 212 -20.70 6.48 -10.13
N GLU A 213 -19.94 5.71 -9.35
CA GLU A 213 -18.67 5.11 -9.77
C GLU A 213 -18.79 3.60 -10.06
N LYS A 214 -20.00 3.03 -9.97
CA LYS A 214 -20.26 1.58 -10.06
C LYS A 214 -19.61 0.89 -11.26
N ASN A 215 -19.77 1.44 -12.46
CA ASN A 215 -19.24 0.83 -13.69
C ASN A 215 -17.70 0.81 -13.70
N ALA A 216 -17.06 1.91 -13.30
CA ALA A 216 -15.61 2.00 -13.25
C ALA A 216 -15.05 1.06 -12.17
N HIS A 217 -15.70 1.04 -11.00
CA HIS A 217 -15.34 0.17 -9.88
C HIS A 217 -15.42 -1.31 -10.27
N GLU A 218 -16.51 -1.76 -10.89
CA GLU A 218 -16.67 -3.14 -11.35
C GLU A 218 -15.59 -3.58 -12.35
N GLN A 219 -15.21 -2.68 -13.27
CA GLN A 219 -14.14 -2.94 -14.23
C GLN A 219 -12.78 -3.09 -13.55
N LEU A 220 -12.46 -2.21 -12.59
CA LEU A 220 -11.22 -2.27 -11.82
C LEU A 220 -11.13 -3.55 -11.00
N LEU A 221 -12.21 -3.93 -10.29
CA LEU A 221 -12.27 -5.17 -9.52
C LEU A 221 -12.10 -6.41 -10.42
N LYS A 222 -12.78 -6.45 -11.57
CA LYS A 222 -12.67 -7.56 -12.53
C LYS A 222 -11.24 -7.69 -13.07
N ASN A 223 -10.61 -6.57 -13.41
CA ASN A 223 -9.23 -6.54 -13.89
C ASN A 223 -8.26 -7.04 -12.81
N ALA A 224 -8.33 -6.50 -11.59
CA ALA A 224 -7.46 -6.91 -10.50
C ALA A 224 -7.64 -8.39 -10.13
N TYR A 225 -8.89 -8.87 -10.05
CA TYR A 225 -9.17 -10.28 -9.81
C TYR A 225 -8.55 -11.18 -10.89
N SER A 226 -8.71 -10.81 -12.17
CA SER A 226 -8.11 -11.54 -13.29
C SER A 226 -6.58 -11.59 -13.20
N LYS A 227 -5.93 -10.45 -12.92
CA LYS A 227 -4.46 -10.37 -12.78
C LYS A 227 -3.95 -11.17 -11.59
N MET A 228 -4.60 -11.09 -10.43
CA MET A 228 -4.25 -11.88 -9.24
C MET A 228 -4.40 -13.38 -9.50
N LYS A 229 -5.49 -13.79 -10.17
CA LYS A 229 -5.71 -15.19 -10.55
C LYS A 229 -4.67 -15.68 -11.54
N ALA A 230 -4.29 -14.88 -12.53
CA ALA A 230 -3.23 -15.21 -13.46
C ALA A 230 -1.88 -15.40 -12.75
N LEU A 231 -1.52 -14.48 -11.83
CA LEU A 231 -0.31 -14.60 -11.03
C LEU A 231 -0.32 -15.85 -10.14
N SER A 232 -1.42 -16.13 -9.43
CA SER A 232 -1.57 -17.35 -8.61
C SER A 232 -1.40 -18.62 -9.47
N ASN A 233 -2.02 -18.68 -10.65
CA ASN A 233 -1.86 -19.81 -11.56
C ASN A 233 -0.39 -20.01 -12.00
N VAL A 234 0.32 -18.94 -12.32
CA VAL A 234 1.74 -19.00 -12.70
C VAL A 234 2.60 -19.47 -11.52
N ILE A 235 2.37 -18.94 -10.32
CA ILE A 235 3.09 -19.37 -9.11
C ILE A 235 2.88 -20.88 -8.88
N ASN A 236 1.63 -21.33 -8.90
CA ASN A 236 1.29 -22.73 -8.65
C ASN A 236 1.86 -23.67 -9.73
N ASN A 237 1.63 -23.37 -11.00
CA ASN A 237 1.90 -24.31 -12.09
C ASN A 237 3.35 -24.23 -12.60
N GLU A 238 3.92 -23.03 -12.67
CA GLU A 238 5.22 -22.81 -13.32
C GLU A 238 6.38 -22.69 -12.33
N LEU A 239 6.10 -22.40 -11.04
CA LEU A 239 7.14 -22.30 -10.00
C LEU A 239 7.05 -23.44 -8.97
N LEU A 240 5.92 -23.59 -8.26
CA LEU A 240 5.80 -24.51 -7.12
C LEU A 240 5.76 -25.98 -7.55
N ASN A 241 4.89 -26.30 -8.51
CA ASN A 241 4.65 -27.67 -8.98
C ASN A 241 5.47 -28.06 -10.21
N ALA A 242 6.28 -27.15 -10.74
CA ALA A 242 7.13 -27.41 -11.90
C ALA A 242 8.36 -28.23 -11.51
N LYS A 243 8.66 -29.29 -12.28
CA LYS A 243 9.93 -30.02 -12.17
C LYS A 243 11.14 -29.15 -12.57
N LYS A 244 10.94 -28.26 -13.54
CA LYS A 244 11.91 -27.27 -14.00
C LYS A 244 11.16 -25.99 -14.33
N VAL A 245 11.66 -24.86 -13.86
CA VAL A 245 11.06 -23.54 -14.11
C VAL A 245 11.45 -23.10 -15.52
N LYS A 246 10.45 -22.79 -16.35
CA LYS A 246 10.65 -22.42 -17.77
C LYS A 246 10.23 -20.98 -18.09
N ILE A 247 9.34 -20.39 -17.28
CA ILE A 247 8.97 -18.99 -17.43
C ILE A 247 10.21 -18.11 -17.34
N SER A 248 10.30 -17.11 -18.21
CA SER A 248 11.42 -16.19 -18.17
C SER A 248 11.30 -15.26 -16.96
N GLN A 249 12.45 -14.80 -16.46
CA GLN A 249 12.50 -13.80 -15.40
C GLN A 249 11.68 -12.55 -15.77
N LYS A 250 11.75 -12.12 -17.03
CA LYS A 250 11.08 -10.92 -17.55
C LYS A 250 9.56 -11.10 -17.52
N ASP A 251 9.05 -12.21 -18.06
CA ASP A 251 7.61 -12.44 -18.16
C ASP A 251 6.99 -12.58 -16.77
N TYR A 252 7.65 -13.31 -15.86
CA TYR A 252 7.17 -13.41 -14.48
C TYR A 252 7.14 -12.04 -13.77
N PHE A 253 8.20 -11.24 -13.95
CA PHE A 253 8.28 -9.90 -13.38
C PHE A 253 7.16 -8.99 -13.90
N GLU A 254 6.84 -9.07 -15.19
CA GLU A 254 5.78 -8.29 -15.84
C GLU A 254 4.40 -8.67 -15.31
N ILE A 255 4.08 -9.97 -15.22
CA ILE A 255 2.81 -10.47 -14.67
C ILE A 255 2.58 -9.98 -13.24
N ALA A 256 3.61 -10.06 -12.39
CA ALA A 256 3.49 -9.59 -11.02
C ALA A 256 3.41 -8.06 -10.92
N SER A 257 4.11 -7.33 -11.80
CA SER A 257 4.06 -5.85 -11.84
C SER A 257 2.70 -5.34 -12.33
N ASP A 258 2.12 -5.97 -13.34
CA ASP A 258 0.75 -5.72 -13.81
C ASP A 258 -0.27 -5.95 -12.70
N THR A 259 -0.06 -6.98 -11.87
CA THR A 259 -0.94 -7.27 -10.74
C THR A 259 -0.89 -6.16 -9.69
N ILE A 260 0.32 -5.66 -9.36
CA ILE A 260 0.47 -4.48 -8.47
C ILE A 260 -0.22 -3.25 -9.07
N ALA A 261 -0.05 -3.01 -10.37
CA ALA A 261 -0.67 -1.87 -11.05
C ALA A 261 -2.21 -1.93 -10.98
N ALA A 262 -2.80 -3.10 -11.18
CA ALA A 262 -4.24 -3.29 -11.08
C ALA A 262 -4.77 -3.04 -9.65
N LEU A 263 -4.04 -3.46 -8.62
CA LEU A 263 -4.39 -3.19 -7.22
C LEU A 263 -4.23 -1.71 -6.86
N ASN A 264 -3.17 -1.05 -7.34
CA ASN A 264 -2.98 0.39 -7.15
C ASN A 264 -4.11 1.19 -7.82
N ALA A 265 -4.57 0.79 -9.00
CA ALA A 265 -5.68 1.46 -9.68
C ALA A 265 -6.99 1.44 -8.85
N ILE A 266 -7.25 0.36 -8.10
CA ILE A 266 -8.37 0.31 -7.14
C ILE A 266 -8.14 1.29 -5.99
N PHE A 267 -6.93 1.31 -5.42
CA PHE A 267 -6.58 2.22 -4.33
C PHE A 267 -6.79 3.68 -4.75
N ASP A 268 -6.25 4.08 -5.90
CA ASP A 268 -6.36 5.45 -6.44
C ASP A 268 -7.83 5.82 -6.70
N HIS A 269 -8.61 4.88 -7.22
CA HIS A 269 -10.05 5.05 -7.43
C HIS A 269 -10.83 5.26 -6.12
N GLN A 270 -10.47 4.54 -5.05
CA GLN A 270 -11.09 4.69 -3.73
C GLN A 270 -10.71 6.00 -3.06
N VAL A 271 -9.42 6.40 -3.14
CA VAL A 271 -8.94 7.70 -2.65
C VAL A 271 -9.70 8.85 -3.32
N LYS A 272 -9.92 8.78 -4.64
CA LYS A 272 -10.70 9.78 -5.37
C LYS A 272 -12.13 9.89 -4.83
N GLN A 273 -12.79 8.77 -4.56
CA GLN A 273 -14.14 8.75 -3.99
C GLN A 273 -14.19 9.35 -2.59
N VAL A 274 -13.24 8.97 -1.72
CA VAL A 274 -13.11 9.56 -0.38
C VAL A 274 -12.98 11.08 -0.48
N ARG A 275 -12.11 11.58 -1.36
CA ARG A 275 -11.89 13.02 -1.57
C ARG A 275 -13.15 13.77 -2.05
N GLN A 276 -14.05 13.11 -2.78
CA GLN A 276 -15.33 13.69 -3.21
C GLN A 276 -16.36 13.77 -2.09
N LEU A 277 -16.29 12.85 -1.11
CA LEU A 277 -17.24 12.75 0.00
C LEU A 277 -16.89 13.69 1.16
N ILE A 278 -15.61 14.03 1.33
CA ILE A 278 -15.14 14.90 2.41
C ILE A 278 -15.08 16.36 2.00
#